data_AF-A0A8T3U5V7-F1
#
_entry.id   AF-A0A8T3U5V7-F1
#
_cell.length_a   1.000
_cell.length_b   1.000
_cell.length_c   1.000
_cell.angle_alpha   90.00
_cell.angle_beta   90.00
_cell.angle_gamma   90.00
#
_symmetry.space_group_name_H-M   'P 1'
#
loop_
_entity.id
_entity.type
_entity.pdbx_description
1 polymer ?
#
loop_
_entity_poly.entity_id
_entity_poly.type
_entity_poly.pdbx_seq_one_letter_code
_entity_poly.pdbx_strand_id
1 'polypeptide(L)'
;MANDNNLEELIEEYKLTEEEHSNISQKISEIFFKGKTKSKIPTAIFTIGPPGSGKTGLNGLAQKELNGNLVIVNNDELRPFHPKAEEIAKKHPKEYIKITNEESKYWTDELVDKTIKEGYNILYEGTGSKIEIFKRMIEKMLQHGF
;
A
#
# COMPACT_ATOMS: atom_id res chain seq x y z
N MET A 1 -30.42 -3.96 -4.80
CA MET A 1 -29.69 -3.53 -3.60
C MET A 1 -29.18 -4.82 -2.97
N ALA A 2 -27.90 -5.13 -3.09
CA ALA A 2 -27.34 -6.26 -2.35
C ALA A 2 -27.32 -5.84 -0.87
N ASN A 3 -27.85 -6.68 0.02
CA ASN A 3 -27.99 -6.38 1.44
C ASN A 3 -26.62 -6.06 2.05
N ASP A 4 -26.48 -4.89 2.68
CA ASP A 4 -25.25 -4.50 3.40
C ASP A 4 -24.82 -5.56 4.43
N ASN A 5 -25.79 -6.27 5.05
CA ASN A 5 -25.53 -7.40 5.96
C ASN A 5 -24.68 -8.53 5.33
N ASN A 6 -24.79 -8.78 4.03
CA ASN A 6 -24.03 -9.83 3.36
C ASN A 6 -22.55 -9.44 3.18
N LEU A 7 -22.27 -8.15 2.97
CA LEU A 7 -20.90 -7.68 2.81
C LEU A 7 -20.13 -7.72 4.14
N GLU A 8 -20.77 -7.35 5.25
CA GLU A 8 -20.16 -7.43 6.58
C GLU A 8 -19.80 -8.86 6.96
N GLU A 9 -20.69 -9.82 6.70
CA GLU A 9 -20.43 -11.25 6.89
C GLU A 9 -19.23 -11.72 6.06
N LEU A 10 -19.12 -11.28 4.80
CA LEU A 10 -17.97 -11.61 3.95
C LEU A 10 -16.67 -10.97 4.45
N ILE A 11 -16.70 -9.71 4.89
CA ILE A 11 -15.51 -9.05 5.46
C ILE A 11 -15.02 -9.83 6.68
N GLU A 12 -15.92 -10.23 7.58
CA GLU A 12 -15.55 -11.01 8.76
C GLU A 12 -15.09 -12.43 8.40
N GLU A 13 -15.69 -13.08 7.39
CA GLU A 13 -15.26 -14.42 6.91
C GLU A 13 -13.82 -14.43 6.37
N TYR A 14 -13.44 -13.36 5.66
CA TYR A 14 -12.11 -13.25 5.04
C TYR A 14 -11.11 -12.48 5.90
N LYS A 15 -11.49 -12.00 7.08
CA LYS A 15 -10.61 -11.27 7.98
C LYS A 15 -9.46 -12.15 8.43
N LEU A 16 -8.26 -11.58 8.45
CA LEU A 16 -7.06 -12.27 8.90
C LEU A 16 -6.81 -12.04 10.39
N THR A 17 -6.10 -12.98 10.98
CA THR A 17 -5.57 -12.86 12.34
C THR A 17 -4.35 -11.92 12.37
N GLU A 18 -4.03 -11.39 13.55
CA GLU A 18 -2.83 -10.58 13.76
C GLU A 18 -1.53 -11.33 13.39
N GLU A 19 -1.49 -12.65 13.62
CA GLU A 19 -0.35 -13.49 13.25
C GLU A 19 -0.20 -13.58 11.72
N GLU A 20 -1.30 -13.78 10.99
CA GLU A 20 -1.31 -13.76 9.52
C GLU A 20 -0.89 -12.40 8.98
N HIS A 21 -1.41 -11.31 9.56
CA HIS A 21 -0.98 -9.95 9.25
C HIS A 21 0.52 -9.78 9.39
N SER A 22 1.08 -10.15 10.55
CA SER A 22 2.51 -10.01 10.84
C SER A 22 3.39 -10.81 9.87
N ASN A 23 3.01 -12.07 9.63
CA ASN A 23 3.72 -12.96 8.70
C ASN A 23 3.69 -12.42 7.26
N ILE A 24 2.58 -11.84 6.82
CA ILE A 24 2.45 -11.25 5.50
C ILE A 24 3.22 -9.93 5.42
N SER A 25 3.18 -9.07 6.45
CA SER A 25 4.00 -7.85 6.55
C SER A 25 5.49 -8.13 6.41
N GLN A 26 5.98 -9.24 7.00
CA GLN A 26 7.37 -9.65 6.84
C GLN A 26 7.68 -10.02 5.38
N LYS A 27 6.84 -10.83 4.73
CA LYS A 27 7.02 -11.21 3.32
C LYS A 27 6.98 -10.00 2.38
N ILE A 28 6.03 -9.10 2.60
CA ILE A 28 5.93 -7.83 1.85
C ILE A 28 7.20 -7.02 2.04
N SER A 29 7.70 -6.87 3.27
CA SER A 29 8.98 -6.19 3.52
C SER A 29 10.13 -6.81 2.74
N GLU A 30 10.29 -8.13 2.80
CA GLU A 30 11.37 -8.84 2.10
C GLU A 30 11.35 -8.61 0.58
N ILE A 31 10.16 -8.54 -0.01
CA ILE A 31 9.97 -8.30 -1.45
C ILE A 31 10.24 -6.83 -1.79
N PHE A 32 9.59 -5.90 -1.10
CA PHE A 32 9.57 -4.48 -1.47
C PHE A 32 10.90 -3.77 -1.16
N PHE A 33 11.64 -4.21 -0.13
CA PHE A 33 12.97 -3.67 0.18
C PHE A 33 14.11 -4.40 -0.55
N LYS A 34 13.82 -5.45 -1.34
CA LYS A 34 14.86 -6.20 -2.05
C LYS A 34 15.68 -5.30 -2.98
N GLY A 35 16.99 -5.27 -2.77
CA GLY A 35 17.93 -4.46 -3.55
C GLY A 35 17.79 -2.95 -3.32
N LYS A 36 17.08 -2.52 -2.27
CA LYS A 36 16.96 -1.12 -1.87
C LYS A 36 17.96 -0.84 -0.75
N THR A 37 18.41 0.40 -0.68
CA THR A 37 19.35 0.89 0.34
C THR A 37 18.81 2.17 0.95
N LYS A 38 19.08 2.33 2.25
CA LYS A 38 18.73 3.52 3.03
C LYS A 38 19.46 4.74 2.45
N SER A 39 18.76 5.86 2.34
CA SER A 39 19.32 7.13 1.87
C SER A 39 19.73 8.00 3.05
N LYS A 40 20.81 8.78 2.89
CA LYS A 40 21.19 9.82 3.86
C LYS A 40 20.23 11.01 3.86
N ILE A 41 19.61 11.24 2.70
CA ILE A 41 18.60 12.28 2.48
C ILE A 41 17.43 11.55 1.79
N PRO A 42 16.53 10.92 2.55
CA PRO A 42 15.44 10.16 1.97
C PRO A 42 14.50 11.10 1.22
N THR A 43 14.01 10.65 0.07
CA THR A 43 13.10 11.42 -0.80
C THR A 43 11.74 10.74 -0.85
N ALA A 44 10.67 11.53 -0.69
CA ALA A 44 9.30 11.09 -0.87
C ALA A 44 8.68 11.71 -2.12
N ILE A 45 8.08 10.87 -2.97
CA ILE A 45 7.34 11.28 -4.16
C ILE A 45 5.88 10.87 -3.97
N PHE A 46 4.96 11.81 -4.10
CA PHE A 46 3.52 11.53 -4.04
C PHE A 46 2.93 11.62 -5.44
N THR A 47 2.24 10.56 -5.86
CA THR A 47 1.44 10.58 -7.08
C THR A 47 -0.03 10.57 -6.70
N ILE A 48 -0.78 11.60 -7.13
CA ILE A 48 -2.16 11.83 -6.73
C ILE A 48 -3.05 11.98 -7.97
N GLY A 49 -4.18 11.28 -7.97
CA GLY A 49 -5.18 11.39 -9.03
C GLY A 49 -6.10 10.18 -9.13
N PRO A 50 -7.22 10.27 -9.86
CA PRO A 50 -8.20 9.20 -9.93
C PRO A 50 -7.65 7.94 -10.64
N PRO A 51 -8.30 6.79 -10.48
CA PRO A 51 -8.02 5.61 -11.31
C PRO A 51 -8.10 5.94 -12.80
N GLY A 52 -7.21 5.37 -13.61
CA GLY A 52 -7.16 5.59 -15.05
C GLY A 52 -6.49 6.90 -15.51
N SER A 53 -6.04 7.77 -14.59
CA SER A 53 -5.38 9.04 -14.95
C SER A 53 -3.92 8.91 -15.41
N GLY A 54 -3.37 7.68 -15.48
CA GLY A 54 -2.02 7.43 -15.99
C GLY A 54 -0.86 7.63 -15.00
N LYS A 55 -1.13 7.72 -13.69
CA LYS A 55 -0.10 7.93 -12.63
C LYS A 55 1.04 6.92 -12.68
N THR A 56 0.73 5.66 -13.01
CA THR A 56 1.72 4.59 -13.15
C THR A 56 2.84 4.94 -14.13
N GLY A 57 2.59 5.81 -15.13
CA GLY A 57 3.64 6.31 -16.03
C GLY A 57 4.73 7.12 -15.32
N LEU A 58 4.41 7.74 -14.18
CA LEU A 58 5.37 8.49 -13.35
C LEU A 58 6.32 7.56 -12.59
N ASN A 59 5.95 6.29 -12.36
CA ASN A 59 6.81 5.34 -11.67
C ASN A 59 8.14 5.13 -12.41
N GLY A 60 8.11 5.14 -13.76
CA GLY A 60 9.32 5.01 -14.57
C GLY A 60 10.25 6.22 -14.44
N LEU A 61 9.70 7.43 -14.34
CA LEU A 61 10.47 8.64 -14.11
C LEU A 61 11.13 8.63 -12.73
N ALA A 62 10.35 8.34 -11.67
CA ALA A 62 10.87 8.25 -10.31
C ALA A 62 11.94 7.16 -10.16
N GLN A 63 11.75 5.99 -10.80
CA GLN A 63 12.78 4.96 -10.85
C GLN A 63 14.06 5.44 -11.53
N LYS A 64 13.95 6.19 -12.63
CA LYS A 64 15.13 6.74 -13.30
C LYS A 64 15.86 7.76 -12.42
N GLU A 65 15.13 8.68 -11.80
CA GLU A 65 15.70 9.75 -10.96
C GLU A 65 16.41 9.22 -9.71
N LEU A 66 15.87 8.17 -9.09
CA LEU A 66 16.43 7.56 -7.88
C LEU A 66 17.23 6.27 -8.18
N ASN A 67 17.62 6.06 -9.43
CA ASN A 67 18.39 4.89 -9.89
C ASN A 67 17.81 3.53 -9.43
N GLY A 68 16.48 3.41 -9.41
CA GLY A 68 15.75 2.22 -8.94
C GLY A 68 15.78 2.02 -7.42
N ASN A 69 16.40 2.94 -6.67
CA ASN A 69 16.49 2.89 -5.21
C ASN A 69 15.32 3.63 -4.55
N LEU A 70 14.10 3.15 -4.77
CA LEU A 70 12.91 3.58 -4.04
C LEU A 70 11.94 2.43 -3.82
N VAL A 71 11.14 2.52 -2.76
CA VAL A 71 9.99 1.65 -2.51
C VAL A 71 8.75 2.30 -3.13
N ILE A 72 8.10 1.62 -4.06
CA ILE A 72 6.83 2.06 -4.63
C ILE A 72 5.72 1.42 -3.82
N VAL A 73 4.82 2.23 -3.27
CA VAL A 73 3.72 1.78 -2.42
C VAL A 73 2.39 2.15 -3.06
N ASN A 74 1.60 1.12 -3.36
CA ASN A 74 0.22 1.22 -3.85
C ASN A 74 -0.63 0.17 -3.13
N ASN A 75 -1.73 0.59 -2.52
CA ASN A 75 -2.63 -0.30 -1.79
C ASN A 75 -3.17 -1.45 -2.67
N ASP A 76 -3.46 -1.18 -3.95
CA ASP A 76 -4.01 -2.19 -4.85
C ASP A 76 -2.99 -3.29 -5.19
N GLU A 77 -1.70 -2.97 -5.20
CA GLU A 77 -0.61 -3.94 -5.38
C GLU A 77 -0.43 -4.86 -4.17
N LEU A 78 -0.97 -4.47 -3.00
CA LEU A 78 -0.89 -5.26 -1.78
C LEU A 78 -2.08 -6.21 -1.58
N ARG A 79 -3.21 -5.99 -2.26
CA ARG A 79 -4.39 -6.88 -2.17
C ARG A 79 -4.09 -8.35 -2.52
N PRO A 80 -3.28 -8.66 -3.57
CA PRO A 80 -2.96 -10.04 -3.91
C PRO A 80 -2.18 -10.80 -2.84
N PHE A 81 -1.63 -10.13 -1.81
CA PHE A 81 -0.98 -10.80 -0.68
C PHE A 81 -1.97 -11.46 0.27
N HIS A 82 -3.27 -11.14 0.18
CA HIS A 82 -4.29 -11.86 0.94
C HIS A 82 -4.26 -13.35 0.57
N PRO A 83 -4.15 -14.29 1.53
CA PRO A 83 -4.01 -15.73 1.24
C PRO A 83 -5.13 -16.31 0.37
N LYS A 84 -6.33 -15.73 0.48
CA LYS A 84 -7.53 -16.10 -0.30
C LYS A 84 -7.86 -15.13 -1.43
N ALA A 85 -6.93 -14.27 -1.87
CA ALA A 85 -7.19 -13.26 -2.90
C ALA A 85 -7.82 -13.86 -4.17
N GLU A 86 -7.26 -14.96 -4.68
CA GLU A 86 -7.77 -15.64 -5.86
C GLU A 86 -9.18 -16.22 -5.65
N GLU A 87 -9.45 -16.75 -4.46
CA GLU A 87 -10.78 -17.27 -4.10
C GLU A 87 -11.82 -16.14 -4.05
N ILE A 88 -11.50 -15.03 -3.36
CA ILE A 88 -12.38 -13.86 -3.26
C ILE A 88 -12.66 -13.30 -4.66
N ALA A 89 -11.62 -13.19 -5.50
CA ALA A 89 -11.78 -12.69 -6.87
C ALA A 89 -12.72 -13.58 -7.71
N LYS A 90 -12.70 -14.91 -7.50
CA LYS A 90 -13.56 -15.86 -8.21
C LYS A 90 -15.00 -15.86 -7.67
N LYS A 91 -15.17 -15.88 -6.35
CA LYS A 91 -16.48 -16.01 -5.70
C LYS A 91 -17.23 -14.68 -5.57
N HIS A 92 -16.50 -13.59 -5.31
CA HIS A 92 -17.03 -12.27 -4.98
C HIS A 92 -16.34 -11.16 -5.80
N PRO A 93 -16.34 -11.21 -7.15
CA PRO A 93 -15.59 -10.29 -7.98
C PRO A 93 -16.01 -8.82 -7.82
N LYS A 94 -17.28 -8.55 -7.47
CA LYS A 94 -17.80 -7.19 -7.28
C LYS A 94 -17.41 -6.61 -5.92
N GLU A 95 -17.27 -7.47 -4.92
CA GLU A 95 -16.96 -7.12 -3.54
C GLU A 95 -15.46 -7.22 -3.24
N TYR A 96 -14.65 -7.82 -4.13
CA TYR A 96 -13.21 -8.06 -3.94
C TYR A 96 -12.44 -6.88 -3.32
N ILE A 97 -12.63 -5.68 -3.89
CA ILE A 97 -11.96 -4.46 -3.38
C ILE A 97 -12.43 -4.15 -1.96
N LYS A 98 -13.72 -4.28 -1.66
CA LYS A 98 -14.28 -3.99 -0.34
C LYS A 98 -13.81 -5.01 0.70
N ILE A 99 -13.85 -6.30 0.36
CA ILE A 99 -13.42 -7.41 1.23
C ILE A 99 -11.94 -7.27 1.60
N THR A 100 -11.08 -7.02 0.61
CA THR A 100 -9.63 -6.97 0.82
C THR A 100 -9.11 -5.62 1.34
N ASN A 101 -9.98 -4.62 1.53
CA ASN A 101 -9.54 -3.23 1.76
C ASN A 101 -8.85 -3.01 3.10
N GLU A 102 -9.40 -3.56 4.17
CA GLU A 102 -8.82 -3.37 5.51
C GLU A 102 -7.48 -4.09 5.61
N GLU A 103 -7.42 -5.31 5.08
CA GLU A 103 -6.23 -6.16 4.97
C GLU A 103 -5.10 -5.45 4.20
N SER A 104 -5.36 -5.01 2.98
CA SER A 104 -4.34 -4.32 2.17
C SER A 104 -3.91 -2.99 2.76
N LYS A 105 -4.83 -2.29 3.44
CA LYS A 105 -4.53 -1.02 4.11
C LYS A 105 -3.58 -1.23 5.28
N TYR A 106 -3.78 -2.27 6.09
CA TYR A 106 -2.87 -2.62 7.17
C TYR A 106 -1.43 -2.77 6.64
N TRP A 107 -1.22 -3.56 5.58
CA TRP A 107 0.11 -3.73 4.99
C TRP A 107 0.65 -2.47 4.32
N THR A 108 -0.24 -1.64 3.75
CA THR A 108 0.16 -0.33 3.20
C THR A 108 0.73 0.56 4.30
N ASP A 109 0.02 0.67 5.41
CA ASP A 109 0.42 1.52 6.54
C ASP A 109 1.73 1.00 7.16
N GLU A 110 1.87 -0.32 7.37
CA GLU A 110 3.11 -0.93 7.87
C GLU A 110 4.31 -0.73 6.93
N LEU A 111 4.11 -0.90 5.62
CA LEU A 111 5.16 -0.71 4.62
C LEU A 111 5.62 0.76 4.56
N VAL A 112 4.67 1.70 4.55
CA VAL A 112 4.98 3.15 4.61
C VAL A 112 5.74 3.46 5.89
N ASP A 113 5.26 2.99 7.03
CA ASP A 113 5.86 3.24 8.34
C ASP A 113 7.31 2.78 8.42
N LYS A 114 7.57 1.55 7.96
CA LYS A 114 8.91 0.99 7.91
C LYS A 114 9.82 1.76 6.96
N THR A 115 9.30 2.12 5.78
CA THR A 115 10.03 2.91 4.77
C THR A 115 10.49 4.25 5.34
N ILE A 116 9.59 4.95 6.05
CA ILE A 116 9.88 6.23 6.71
C ILE A 116 10.89 6.05 7.85
N LYS A 117 10.63 5.14 8.79
CA LYS A 117 11.46 4.92 9.98
C LYS A 117 12.89 4.52 9.62
N GLU A 118 13.07 3.75 8.55
CA GLU A 118 14.37 3.28 8.12
C GLU A 118 15.07 4.20 7.11
N GLY A 119 14.41 5.26 6.63
CA GLY A 119 15.00 6.24 5.72
C GLY A 119 15.23 5.73 4.29
N TYR A 120 14.30 4.92 3.76
CA TYR A 120 14.30 4.57 2.35
C TYR A 120 13.57 5.64 1.52
N ASN A 121 13.97 5.82 0.26
CA ASN A 121 13.18 6.63 -0.65
C ASN A 121 11.84 5.94 -0.94
N ILE A 122 10.79 6.73 -1.13
CA ILE A 122 9.42 6.24 -1.30
C ILE A 122 8.72 6.95 -2.44
N LEU A 123 7.95 6.20 -3.23
CA LEU A 123 6.86 6.75 -4.03
C LEU A 123 5.56 6.19 -3.49
N TYR A 124 4.66 7.07 -3.05
CA TYR A 124 3.33 6.70 -2.57
C TYR A 124 2.27 7.10 -3.60
N GLU A 125 1.52 6.11 -4.09
CA GLU A 125 0.39 6.32 -5.00
C GLU A 125 -0.92 6.38 -4.22
N GLY A 126 -1.71 7.44 -4.46
CA GLY A 126 -3.05 7.54 -3.91
C GLY A 126 -3.99 8.36 -4.77
N THR A 127 -5.28 8.34 -4.42
CA THR A 127 -6.33 9.01 -5.20
C THR A 127 -6.51 10.48 -4.84
N GLY A 128 -5.98 10.92 -3.69
CA GLY A 128 -6.18 12.28 -3.16
C GLY A 128 -7.56 12.50 -2.53
N SER A 129 -8.41 11.49 -2.46
CA SER A 129 -9.78 11.60 -1.94
C SER A 129 -9.85 11.99 -0.45
N LYS A 130 -8.77 11.81 0.30
CA LYS A 130 -8.63 12.17 1.72
C LYS A 130 -7.30 12.90 1.94
N ILE A 131 -7.28 14.21 1.75
CA ILE A 131 -6.05 15.02 1.79
C ILE A 131 -5.38 14.99 3.18
N GLU A 132 -6.15 14.76 4.24
CA GLU A 132 -5.71 14.67 5.63
C GLU A 132 -4.76 13.49 5.86
N ILE A 133 -4.92 12.39 5.11
CA ILE A 133 -4.00 11.24 5.18
C ILE A 133 -2.62 11.65 4.66
N PHE A 134 -2.57 12.37 3.53
CA PHE A 134 -1.33 12.89 2.97
C PHE A 134 -0.66 13.89 3.91
N LYS A 135 -1.42 14.81 4.52
CA LYS A 135 -0.88 15.78 5.48
C LYS A 135 -0.18 15.08 6.65
N ARG A 136 -0.85 14.11 7.29
CA ARG A 136 -0.26 13.35 8.41
C ARG A 136 0.98 12.56 7.97
N MET A 137 0.95 11.99 6.77
CA MET A 137 2.09 11.26 6.22
C MET A 137 3.28 12.20 5.98
N ILE A 138 3.06 13.37 5.38
CA ILE A 138 4.09 14.39 5.15
C ILE A 138 4.66 14.90 6.48
N GLU A 139 3.82 15.21 7.47
CA GLU A 139 4.26 15.62 8.80
C GLU A 139 5.17 14.56 9.45
N LYS A 140 4.79 13.29 9.35
CA LYS A 140 5.60 12.17 9.85
C LYS A 140 6.93 12.05 9.09
N MET A 141 6.92 12.20 7.76
CA MET A 141 8.12 12.16 6.92
C MET A 141 9.11 13.27 7.29
N LEU A 142 8.63 14.50 7.47
CA LEU A 142 9.45 15.65 7.87
C LEU A 142 10.14 15.43 9.23
N GLN A 143 9.45 14.76 10.17
CA GLN A 143 10.05 14.38 11.47
C GLN A 143 11.17 13.34 11.35
N HIS A 144 11.25 12.62 10.23
CA HIS A 144 12.25 11.58 9.95
C HIS A 144 13.30 12.04 8.90
N GLY A 145 13.33 13.32 8.55
CA GLY A 145 14.38 13.91 7.71
C GLY A 145 14.19 13.74 6.20
N PHE A 146 12.95 13.54 5.76
CA PHE A 146 12.54 13.65 4.35
C PHE A 146 12.39 15.11 3.92
#